data_AF-A0AA36HPV6-F1
#
_entry.id   AF-A0AA36HPV6-F1
#
_cell.length_a   1.000
_cell.length_b   1.000
_cell.length_c   1.000
_cell.angle_alpha   90.00
_cell.angle_beta   90.00
_cell.angle_gamma   90.00
#
_symmetry.space_group_name_H-M   'P 1'
#
loop_
_entity.id
_entity.type
_entity.pdbx_description
1 polymer ?
#
loop_
_entity_poly.entity_id
_entity_poly.type
_entity_poly.pdbx_seq_one_letter_code
_entity_poly.pdbx_strand_id
1 'polypeptide(L)'
;METELDWPLQWALGFSSTSSLFGYAGQVNYCAANALLDQFATFGSGALSEGDTPPCRVIAVNWGPWGEAGMAQVGTKAYEQAVKEGDTPLSTDTALQCLATALRQAAQATG
;
A
#
# COMPACT_ATOMS: atom_id res chain seq x y z
N MET A 1 -5.59 -5.51 -22.02
CA MET A 1 -6.21 -6.40 -21.01
C MET A 1 -7.40 -5.63 -20.47
N GLU A 2 -8.57 -5.83 -21.06
CA GLU A 2 -9.80 -5.20 -20.58
C GLU A 2 -10.02 -5.66 -19.14
N THR A 3 -10.12 -4.73 -18.20
CA THR A 3 -10.47 -5.08 -16.82
C THR A 3 -11.98 -5.29 -16.82
N GLU A 4 -12.39 -6.55 -16.64
CA GLU A 4 -13.76 -7.07 -16.66
C GLU A 4 -14.63 -6.58 -15.47
N LEU A 5 -14.35 -5.39 -14.94
CA LEU A 5 -15.07 -4.81 -13.82
C LEU A 5 -15.81 -3.59 -14.35
N ASP A 6 -17.03 -3.82 -14.82
CA ASP A 6 -18.01 -2.82 -15.28
C ASP A 6 -18.57 -1.98 -14.11
N TRP A 7 -17.71 -1.71 -13.10
CA TRP A 7 -18.02 -0.95 -11.90
C TRP A 7 -17.42 0.45 -12.02
N PRO A 8 -18.22 1.51 -11.81
CA PRO A 8 -17.74 2.88 -11.82
C PRO A 8 -16.95 3.16 -10.52
N LEU A 9 -15.77 2.55 -10.39
CA LEU A 9 -14.83 2.77 -9.30
C LEU A 9 -14.24 4.17 -9.40
N GLN A 10 -14.43 4.98 -8.36
CA GLN A 10 -13.85 6.32 -8.30
C GLN A 10 -12.37 6.27 -7.88
N TRP A 11 -12.03 5.34 -6.99
CA TRP A 11 -10.69 5.14 -6.51
C TRP A 11 -10.47 3.70 -6.02
N ALA A 12 -9.21 3.26 -6.03
CA ALA A 12 -8.74 2.01 -5.45
C ALA A 12 -7.61 2.27 -4.45
N LEU A 13 -7.55 1.47 -3.39
CA LEU A 13 -6.52 1.58 -2.35
C LEU A 13 -5.59 0.36 -2.40
N GLY A 14 -4.33 0.59 -2.77
CA GLY A 14 -3.25 -0.37 -2.71
C GLY A 14 -2.63 -0.42 -1.32
N PHE A 15 -2.55 -1.63 -0.75
CA PHE A 15 -1.87 -1.88 0.52
C PHE A 15 -0.41 -2.18 0.20
N SER A 16 0.38 -1.12 0.09
CA SER A 16 1.81 -1.19 -0.12
C SER A 16 2.56 -1.38 1.22
N SER A 17 3.89 -1.34 1.18
CA SER A 17 4.76 -1.56 2.34
C SER A 17 5.84 -0.47 2.39
N THR A 18 6.31 -0.11 3.58
CA THR A 18 7.50 0.76 3.72
C THR A 18 8.75 0.16 3.07
N SER A 19 8.78 -1.16 2.86
CA SER A 19 9.87 -1.86 2.18
C SER A 19 10.06 -1.43 0.73
N SER A 20 9.04 -0.92 0.03
CA SER A 20 9.24 -0.38 -1.33
C SER A 20 10.04 0.92 -1.33
N LEU A 21 10.04 1.65 -0.21
CA LEU A 21 10.73 2.93 -0.06
C LEU A 21 12.15 2.77 0.50
N PHE A 22 12.29 1.97 1.55
CA PHE A 22 13.57 1.81 2.26
C PHE A 22 14.35 0.56 1.83
N GLY A 23 13.70 -0.37 1.14
CA GLY A 23 14.20 -1.71 0.91
C GLY A 23 14.18 -2.56 2.19
N TYR A 24 14.31 -3.87 2.02
CA TYR A 24 14.46 -4.80 3.14
C TYR A 24 15.29 -6.00 2.70
N ALA A 25 16.33 -6.34 3.46
CA ALA A 25 17.26 -7.38 3.06
C ALA A 25 16.54 -8.73 2.90
N GLY A 26 16.78 -9.40 1.77
CA GLY A 26 16.12 -10.68 1.45
C GLY A 26 14.69 -10.57 0.92
N GLN A 27 14.13 -9.37 0.76
CA GLN A 27 12.76 -9.15 0.30
C GLN A 27 12.67 -8.43 -1.06
N VAL A 28 13.63 -8.62 -1.96
CA VAL A 28 13.70 -7.88 -3.25
C VAL A 28 12.42 -8.00 -4.08
N ASN A 29 11.83 -9.20 -4.15
CA ASN A 29 10.58 -9.46 -4.85
C ASN A 29 9.39 -8.74 -4.19
N TYR A 30 9.32 -8.74 -2.87
CA TYR A 30 8.28 -8.04 -2.12
C TYR A 30 8.43 -6.52 -2.26
N CYS A 31 9.64 -5.98 -2.17
CA CYS A 31 9.92 -4.57 -2.39
C CYS A 31 9.49 -4.14 -3.80
N ALA A 32 9.85 -4.91 -4.83
CA ALA A 32 9.47 -4.64 -6.21
C ALA A 32 7.95 -4.69 -6.43
N ALA A 33 7.27 -5.68 -5.85
CA ALA A 33 5.81 -5.80 -5.94
C ALA A 33 5.08 -4.60 -5.30
N ASN A 34 5.55 -4.15 -4.14
CA ASN A 34 4.98 -2.97 -3.46
C ASN A 34 5.31 -1.67 -4.20
N ALA A 35 6.52 -1.54 -4.75
CA ALA A 35 6.89 -0.40 -5.58
C ALA A 35 6.00 -0.26 -6.83
N LEU A 36 5.50 -1.38 -7.38
CA LEU A 36 4.52 -1.33 -8.46
C LEU A 36 3.20 -0.69 -8.02
N LEU A 37 2.73 -0.97 -6.80
CA LEU A 37 1.52 -0.33 -6.24
C LEU A 37 1.74 1.18 -6.05
N ASP A 38 2.91 1.58 -5.57
CA ASP A 38 3.28 2.99 -5.42
C ASP A 38 3.30 3.69 -6.79
N GLN A 39 3.83 2.99 -7.79
CA GLN A 39 3.92 3.51 -9.14
C GLN A 39 2.52 3.69 -9.76
N PHE A 40 1.58 2.77 -9.54
CA PHE A 40 0.18 2.95 -9.93
C PHE A 40 -0.48 4.17 -9.28
N ALA A 41 -0.11 4.52 -8.05
CA ALA A 41 -0.63 5.71 -7.36
C ALA A 41 -0.01 7.03 -7.85
N THR A 42 1.16 6.99 -8.49
CA THR A 42 1.83 8.19 -9.04
C THR A 42 1.49 8.45 -10.51
N PHE A 43 1.04 7.43 -11.24
CA PHE A 43 0.57 7.61 -12.61
C PHE A 43 -0.75 8.39 -12.64
N GLY A 44 -0.67 9.66 -13.02
CA GLY A 44 -1.84 10.44 -13.42
C GLY A 44 -2.37 9.98 -14.77
N SER A 45 -3.61 10.35 -15.09
CA SER A 45 -4.33 9.99 -16.31
C SER A 45 -3.72 10.47 -17.64
N GLY A 46 -2.53 11.07 -17.63
CA GLY A 46 -1.79 11.50 -18.82
C GLY A 46 -0.32 11.08 -18.86
N ALA A 47 0.18 10.33 -17.88
CA ALA A 47 1.58 9.85 -17.88
C ALA A 47 1.75 8.52 -18.64
N LEU A 48 0.64 7.85 -18.94
CA LEU A 48 0.58 6.54 -19.56
C LEU A 48 -0.23 6.59 -20.84
N SER A 49 0.07 5.68 -21.77
CA SER A 49 -0.73 5.51 -22.99
C SER A 49 -2.19 5.19 -22.63
N GLU A 50 -3.12 5.46 -23.55
CA GLU A 50 -4.57 5.29 -23.37
C GLU A 50 -5.04 3.86 -23.01
N GLY A 51 -4.14 2.86 -22.95
CA GLY A 51 -4.42 1.51 -22.47
C GLY A 51 -3.65 1.07 -21.22
N ASP A 52 -2.72 1.89 -20.72
CA ASP A 52 -1.88 1.59 -19.55
C ASP A 52 -2.33 2.38 -18.31
N THR A 53 -3.10 3.45 -18.51
CA THR A 53 -3.68 4.25 -17.42
C THR A 53 -4.68 3.42 -16.60
N PRO A 54 -4.57 3.38 -15.26
CA PRO A 54 -5.56 2.74 -14.40
C PRO A 54 -6.97 3.29 -14.64
N PRO A 55 -8.02 2.45 -14.58
CA PRO A 55 -9.40 2.87 -14.84
C PRO A 55 -9.97 3.82 -13.78
N CYS A 56 -9.30 3.93 -12.63
CA CYS A 56 -9.67 4.82 -11.54
C CYS A 56 -8.42 5.36 -10.85
N ARG A 57 -8.60 6.35 -9.97
CA ARG A 57 -7.49 6.88 -9.17
C ARG A 57 -6.97 5.81 -8.21
N VAL A 58 -5.67 5.58 -8.21
CA VAL A 58 -5.04 4.67 -7.24
C VAL A 58 -4.43 5.48 -6.10
N ILE A 59 -4.59 4.98 -4.88
CA ILE A 59 -3.95 5.48 -3.67
C ILE A 59 -3.14 4.32 -3.11
N ALA A 60 -1.88 4.53 -2.77
CA ALA A 60 -1.05 3.53 -2.12
C ALA A 60 -0.72 3.98 -0.69
N VAL A 61 -0.83 3.06 0.27
CA VAL A 61 -0.37 3.27 1.64
C VAL A 61 0.77 2.31 1.93
N ASN A 62 1.95 2.85 2.19
CA ASN A 62 3.14 2.08 2.56
C ASN A 62 3.06 1.72 4.05
N TRP A 63 2.52 0.56 4.37
CA TRP A 63 2.38 0.11 5.75
C TRP A 63 3.72 -0.34 6.34
N GLY A 64 3.99 0.06 7.57
CA GLY A 64 4.97 -0.62 8.43
C GLY A 64 4.38 -1.92 9.00
N PRO A 65 5.14 -2.65 9.83
CA PRO A 65 4.68 -3.91 10.44
C PRO A 65 3.48 -3.70 11.38
N TRP A 66 2.47 -4.57 11.28
CA TRP A 66 1.34 -4.62 12.22
C TRP A 66 1.62 -5.68 13.28
N GLY A 67 1.76 -5.28 14.54
CA GLY A 67 2.22 -6.16 15.62
C GLY A 67 1.14 -7.09 16.17
N GLU A 68 -0.14 -6.77 16.01
CA GLU A 68 -1.24 -7.54 16.63
C GLU A 68 -1.86 -8.58 15.69
N ALA A 69 -1.66 -8.45 14.36
CA ALA A 69 -2.29 -9.31 13.37
C ALA A 69 -1.50 -9.36 12.05
N GLY A 70 -1.72 -10.42 11.28
CA GLY A 70 -1.18 -10.55 9.92
C GLY A 70 0.28 -11.00 9.87
N MET A 71 0.99 -10.59 8.82
CA MET A 71 2.31 -11.12 8.47
C MET A 71 3.38 -10.85 9.55
N ALA A 72 3.28 -9.72 10.25
CA ALA A 72 4.24 -9.27 11.25
C ALA A 72 3.65 -9.29 12.68
N GLN A 73 2.67 -10.14 12.96
CA GLN A 73 2.14 -10.29 14.31
C GLN A 73 3.20 -10.79 15.30
N VAL A 74 3.09 -10.42 16.57
CA VAL A 74 3.98 -10.86 17.65
C VAL A 74 4.18 -12.38 17.60
N GLY A 75 5.44 -12.80 17.65
CA GLY A 75 5.85 -14.21 17.59
C GLY A 75 6.13 -14.74 16.19
N THR A 76 6.01 -13.93 15.12
CA THR A 76 6.51 -14.31 13.79
C THR A 76 7.95 -13.84 13.59
N LYS A 77 8.65 -14.51 12.67
CA LYS A 77 9.99 -14.09 12.23
C LYS A 77 10.00 -12.67 11.64
N ALA A 78 8.92 -12.28 10.97
CA ALA A 78 8.78 -10.94 10.41
C ALA A 78 8.69 -9.87 11.51
N TYR A 79 7.97 -10.15 12.60
CA TYR A 79 7.94 -9.28 13.78
C TYR A 79 9.34 -9.13 14.39
N GLU A 80 10.01 -10.25 14.65
CA GLU A 80 11.35 -10.27 15.26
C GLU A 80 12.38 -9.50 14.42
N GLN A 81 12.36 -9.71 13.10
CA GLN A 81 13.27 -9.03 12.20
C GLN A 81 12.96 -7.53 12.12
N ALA A 82 11.68 -7.13 12.06
CA ALA A 82 11.30 -5.73 12.05
C ALA A 82 11.78 -4.99 13.31
N VAL A 83 11.52 -5.56 14.48
CA VAL A 83 12.01 -4.99 15.75
C VAL A 83 13.55 -4.91 15.79
N LYS A 84 14.23 -5.94 15.28
CA LYS A 84 15.70 -5.97 15.18
C LYS A 84 16.25 -4.88 14.25
N GLU A 85 15.53 -4.54 13.19
CA GLU A 85 15.87 -3.48 12.25
C GLU A 85 15.45 -2.08 12.71
N GLY A 86 14.81 -1.99 13.89
CA GLY A 86 14.46 -0.72 14.55
C GLY A 86 13.04 -0.25 14.30
N ASP A 87 12.19 -1.05 13.64
CA ASP A 87 10.78 -0.74 13.50
C ASP A 87 10.06 -0.80 14.85
N THR A 88 9.03 0.04 14.99
CA THR A 88 8.03 -0.08 16.06
C THR A 88 6.73 -0.59 15.45
N PRO A 89 6.38 -1.89 15.62
CA PRO A 89 5.16 -2.44 15.06
C PRO A 89 3.89 -1.73 15.55
N LEU A 90 2.99 -1.44 14.62
CA LEU A 90 1.75 -0.73 14.86
C LEU A 90 0.74 -1.60 15.61
N SER A 91 -0.05 -0.99 16.50
CA SER A 91 -1.30 -1.61 16.95
C SER A 91 -2.34 -1.58 15.83
N THR A 92 -3.29 -2.52 15.86
CA THR A 92 -4.38 -2.59 14.89
C THR A 92 -5.22 -1.32 14.93
N ASP A 93 -5.49 -0.79 16.13
CA ASP A 93 -6.24 0.46 16.31
C ASP A 93 -5.55 1.64 15.62
N THR A 94 -4.24 1.82 15.84
CA THR A 94 -3.47 2.88 15.18
C THR A 94 -3.54 2.74 13.66
N ALA A 95 -3.35 1.53 13.15
CA ALA A 95 -3.34 1.30 11.72
C ALA A 95 -4.72 1.52 11.07
N LEU A 96 -5.80 1.13 11.74
CA LEU A 96 -7.17 1.41 11.30
C LEU A 96 -7.52 2.90 11.35
N GLN A 97 -7.01 3.65 12.32
CA GLN A 97 -7.16 5.12 12.37
C GLN A 97 -6.44 5.80 11.21
N CYS A 98 -5.23 5.34 10.87
CA CYS A 98 -4.50 5.79 9.68
C CYS A 98 -5.28 5.47 8.40
N LEU A 99 -5.81 4.25 8.27
CA LEU A 99 -6.61 3.84 7.12
C LEU A 99 -7.86 4.72 6.96
N ALA A 100 -8.60 4.94 8.05
CA ALA A 100 -9.77 5.82 8.04
C ALA A 100 -9.42 7.25 7.59
N THR A 101 -8.24 7.73 7.96
CA THR A 101 -7.76 9.06 7.55
C THR A 101 -7.39 9.10 6.06
N ALA A 102 -6.69 8.09 5.55
CA ALA A 102 -6.37 7.97 4.13
C ALA A 102 -7.65 7.90 3.27
N LEU A 103 -8.66 7.13 3.70
CA LEU A 103 -9.95 7.03 3.02
C LEU A 103 -10.72 8.36 3.00
N ARG A 104 -10.69 9.14 4.10
CA ARG A 104 -11.29 10.48 4.12
C ARG A 104 -10.62 11.44 3.15
N GLN A 105 -9.28 11.42 3.08
CA GLN A 105 -8.52 12.25 2.14
C GLN A 105 -8.79 11.86 0.68
N ALA A 106 -8.90 10.56 0.41
CA ALA A 106 -9.28 10.01 -0.89
C ALA A 106 -10.62 10.58 -1.39
N ALA A 107 -11.64 10.50 -0.53
CA ALA A 107 -13.00 10.94 -0.84
C ALA A 107 -13.11 12.45 -1.01
N GLN A 108 -12.32 13.24 -0.27
CA GLN A 108 -12.31 14.70 -0.41
C GLN A 108 -11.65 15.15 -1.71
N ALA A 109 -10.62 14.46 -2.17
CA ALA A 109 -9.90 14.81 -3.38
C ALA A 109 -10.62 14.37 -4.67
N THR A 110 -11.87 13.92 -4.57
CA THR A 110 -12.76 13.56 -5.71
C THR A 110 -13.93 14.55 -5.89
N GLY A 111 -14.08 15.54 -5.01
CA GLY A 111 -15.04 16.65 -5.15
C GLY A 111 -14.38 17.93 -5.63
#